data_AF-A0A941TW11-F1
#
_entry.id   AF-A0A941TW11-F1
#
_cell.length_a   1.000
_cell.length_b   1.000
_cell.length_c   1.000
_cell.angle_alpha   90.00
_cell.angle_beta   90.00
_cell.angle_gamma   90.00
#
_symmetry.space_group_name_H-M   'P 1'
#
loop_
_entity.id
_entity.type
_entity.pdbx_description
1 polymer ?
#
loop_
_entity_poly.entity_id
_entity_poly.type
_entity_poly.pdbx_seq_one_letter_code
_entity_poly.pdbx_strand_id
1 'polypeptide(L)'
;MHLKLPPPSFRLLPLALCAAALLLCGCGGKKPTKEQAITQYSRELHDAVADQVRDEGRRVQMLALVDRLESLQLRFAQDTEALVASYRKLDADYGASRAAFEQLFADYNATRIRARGEALDLHFQLAALATEEEWRPIARAESHLYEAVSTARAADEPR
;
A
#
# COMPACT_ATOMS: atom_id res chain seq x y z
N MET A 1 55.54 33.25 -43.57
CA MET A 1 55.40 31.94 -42.88
C MET A 1 54.05 31.95 -42.17
N HIS A 2 52.99 31.46 -42.83
CA HIS A 2 51.63 31.46 -42.28
C HIS A 2 51.32 30.08 -41.69
N LEU A 3 51.24 30.00 -40.36
CA LEU A 3 50.82 28.81 -39.63
C LEU A 3 49.30 28.69 -39.70
N LYS A 4 48.83 27.66 -40.40
CA LYS A 4 47.42 27.27 -40.49
C LYS A 4 47.07 26.41 -39.26
N LEU A 5 46.26 26.93 -38.35
CA LEU A 5 45.75 26.18 -37.20
C LEU A 5 44.62 25.22 -37.63
N PRO A 6 44.61 23.96 -37.16
CA PRO A 6 43.56 23.01 -37.47
C PRO A 6 42.25 23.35 -36.72
N PRO A 7 41.09 23.00 -37.30
CA PRO A 7 39.79 23.31 -36.70
C PRO A 7 39.53 22.48 -35.42
N PRO A 8 38.82 23.05 -34.43
CA PRO A 8 38.50 22.36 -33.19
C PRO A 8 37.58 21.16 -33.45
N SER A 9 37.97 20.01 -32.90
CA SER A 9 37.25 18.75 -33.05
C SER A 9 36.00 18.74 -32.16
N PHE A 10 34.82 18.95 -32.77
CA PHE A 10 33.47 18.95 -32.17
C PHE A 10 32.98 17.59 -31.61
N ARG A 11 33.87 16.70 -31.15
CA ARG A 11 33.51 15.33 -30.72
C ARG A 11 33.24 15.16 -29.22
N LEU A 12 33.37 16.22 -28.42
CA LEU A 12 33.20 16.15 -26.96
C LEU A 12 31.79 16.52 -26.44
N LEU A 13 30.93 17.08 -27.30
CA LEU A 13 29.59 17.52 -26.90
C LEU A 13 28.58 16.40 -26.53
N PRO A 14 28.54 15.22 -27.19
CA PRO A 14 27.51 14.23 -26.90
C PRO A 14 27.73 13.48 -25.57
N LEU A 15 28.97 13.37 -25.10
CA LEU A 15 29.31 12.70 -23.83
C LEU A 15 28.85 13.51 -22.60
N ALA A 16 28.88 14.84 -22.69
CA ALA A 16 28.40 15.71 -21.62
C ALA A 16 26.86 15.68 -21.46
N LEU A 17 26.12 15.47 -22.56
CA LEU A 17 24.65 15.40 -22.53
C LEU A 17 24.14 14.08 -21.91
N CYS A 18 24.84 12.96 -22.14
CA CYS A 18 24.48 11.66 -21.55
C CYS A 18 24.70 11.60 -20.03
N ALA A 19 25.72 12.30 -19.51
CA ALA A 19 25.98 12.36 -18.06
C ALA A 19 24.90 13.16 -17.30
N ALA A 20 24.33 14.21 -17.91
CA ALA A 20 23.25 14.99 -17.31
C ALA A 20 21.91 14.23 -17.25
N ALA A 21 21.64 13.34 -18.22
CA ALA A 21 20.42 12.53 -18.24
C ALA A 21 20.38 11.45 -17.14
N LEU A 22 21.55 10.96 -16.69
CA LEU A 22 21.63 9.93 -15.63
C LEU A 22 21.36 10.49 -14.22
N LEU A 23 21.49 11.81 -14.01
CA LEU A 23 21.22 12.44 -12.72
C LEU A 23 19.73 12.76 -12.48
N LEU A 24 18.90 12.71 -13.54
CA LEU A 24 17.46 12.97 -13.44
C LEU A 24 16.62 11.70 -13.22
N CYS A 25 17.20 10.51 -13.41
CA CYS A 25 16.53 9.23 -13.18
C CYS A 25 16.69 8.70 -11.74
N GLY A 26 17.26 9.50 -10.84
CA GLY A 26 17.26 9.22 -9.40
C GLY A 26 15.88 9.47 -8.82
N CYS A 27 14.90 8.62 -9.15
CA CYS A 27 13.57 8.59 -8.55
C CYS A 27 13.67 8.18 -7.07
N GLY A 28 14.19 9.07 -6.23
CA GLY A 28 13.98 9.08 -4.79
C GLY A 28 12.56 9.52 -4.46
N GLY A 29 11.57 8.90 -5.10
CA GLY A 29 10.17 9.10 -4.76
C GLY A 29 9.97 8.72 -3.30
N LYS A 30 9.28 9.57 -2.54
CA LYS A 30 8.84 9.21 -1.19
C LYS A 30 8.05 7.91 -1.31
N LYS A 31 8.39 6.91 -0.48
CA LYS A 31 7.59 5.70 -0.38
C LYS A 31 6.15 6.11 0.01
N PRO A 32 5.13 5.46 -0.57
CA PRO A 32 3.76 5.77 -0.19
C PRO A 32 3.55 5.50 1.30
N THR A 33 2.75 6.33 1.96
CA THR A 33 2.25 6.02 3.31
C THR A 33 1.34 4.79 3.27
N LYS A 34 1.01 4.22 4.43
CA LYS A 34 0.05 3.10 4.51
C LYS A 34 -1.29 3.47 3.87
N GLU A 35 -1.83 4.64 4.15
CA GLU A 35 -3.10 5.12 3.59
C GLU A 35 -3.01 5.24 2.06
N GLN A 36 -1.91 5.81 1.57
CA GLN A 36 -1.68 5.95 0.13
C GLN A 36 -1.60 4.59 -0.57
N ALA A 37 -0.90 3.63 0.05
CA ALA A 37 -0.84 2.26 -0.45
C ALA A 37 -2.23 1.60 -0.43
N ILE A 38 -2.97 1.68 0.68
CA ILE A 38 -4.33 1.11 0.79
C ILE A 38 -5.23 1.65 -0.33
N THR A 39 -5.31 2.98 -0.49
CA THR A 39 -6.19 3.59 -1.49
C THR A 39 -5.73 3.32 -2.93
N GLN A 40 -4.42 3.34 -3.21
CA GLN A 40 -3.91 3.03 -4.54
C GLN A 40 -4.26 1.58 -4.94
N TYR A 41 -3.92 0.60 -4.11
CA TYR A 41 -4.10 -0.80 -4.47
C TYR A 41 -5.54 -1.28 -4.32
N SER A 42 -6.37 -0.60 -3.51
CA SER A 42 -7.82 -0.83 -3.51
C SER A 42 -8.45 -0.35 -4.82
N ARG A 43 -7.94 0.74 -5.41
CA ARG A 43 -8.35 1.16 -6.75
C ARG A 43 -7.95 0.14 -7.82
N GLU A 44 -6.74 -0.42 -7.75
CA GLU A 44 -6.34 -1.49 -8.68
C GLU A 44 -7.25 -2.72 -8.58
N LEU A 45 -7.66 -3.10 -7.36
CA LEU A 45 -8.65 -4.16 -7.14
C LEU A 45 -10.04 -3.78 -7.68
N HIS A 46 -10.47 -2.54 -7.46
CA HIS A 46 -11.73 -2.01 -7.99
C HIS A 46 -11.75 -2.06 -9.52
N ASP A 47 -10.68 -1.60 -10.18
CA ASP A 47 -10.53 -1.62 -11.63
C ASP A 47 -10.52 -3.07 -12.16
N ALA A 48 -9.84 -3.99 -11.48
CA ALA A 48 -9.87 -5.41 -11.83
C ALA A 48 -11.28 -6.01 -11.77
N VAL A 49 -12.10 -5.64 -10.78
CA VAL A 49 -13.52 -6.07 -10.74
C VAL A 49 -14.30 -5.43 -11.89
N ALA A 50 -14.10 -4.14 -12.14
CA ALA A 50 -14.83 -3.40 -13.16
C ALA A 50 -14.57 -3.93 -14.58
N ASP A 51 -13.31 -4.26 -14.89
CA ASP A 51 -12.88 -4.74 -16.22
C ASP A 51 -13.27 -6.19 -16.49
N GLN A 52 -13.34 -7.03 -15.45
CA GLN A 52 -13.48 -8.48 -15.61
C GLN A 52 -14.94 -8.92 -15.51
N VAL A 53 -15.76 -8.26 -14.69
CA VAL A 53 -17.14 -8.68 -14.41
C VAL A 53 -18.12 -8.01 -15.35
N ARG A 54 -18.63 -8.77 -16.32
CA ARG A 54 -19.57 -8.26 -17.35
C ARG A 54 -20.98 -8.04 -16.80
N ASP A 55 -21.45 -8.95 -15.96
CA ASP A 55 -22.77 -8.86 -15.34
C ASP A 55 -22.83 -7.64 -14.41
N GLU A 56 -23.70 -6.68 -14.74
CA GLU A 56 -23.75 -5.40 -14.05
C GLU A 56 -24.16 -5.54 -12.58
N GLY A 57 -25.16 -6.39 -12.29
CA GLY A 57 -25.63 -6.60 -10.93
C GLY A 57 -24.56 -7.21 -10.03
N ARG A 58 -23.83 -8.22 -10.54
CA ARG A 58 -22.73 -8.87 -9.84
C ARG A 58 -21.53 -7.93 -9.68
N ARG A 59 -21.19 -7.16 -10.71
CA ARG A 59 -20.14 -6.15 -10.65
C ARG A 59 -20.42 -5.14 -9.53
N VAL A 60 -21.63 -4.58 -9.45
CA VAL A 60 -22.00 -3.64 -8.38
C VAL A 60 -21.83 -4.25 -6.99
N GLN A 61 -22.25 -5.50 -6.80
CA GLN A 61 -22.08 -6.20 -5.52
C GLN A 61 -20.60 -6.38 -5.16
N MET A 62 -19.78 -6.80 -6.13
CA MET A 62 -18.34 -7.01 -5.92
C MET A 62 -17.60 -5.70 -5.64
N LEU A 63 -17.92 -4.61 -6.34
CA LEU A 63 -17.34 -3.30 -6.07
C LEU A 63 -17.67 -2.81 -4.65
N ALA A 64 -18.90 -3.02 -4.19
CA ALA A 64 -19.27 -2.69 -2.81
C ALA A 64 -18.50 -3.53 -1.76
N LEU A 65 -18.09 -4.76 -2.09
CA LEU A 65 -17.21 -5.57 -1.23
C LEU A 65 -15.77 -5.02 -1.22
N VAL A 66 -15.27 -4.53 -2.37
CA VAL A 66 -13.96 -3.86 -2.45
C VAL A 66 -13.95 -2.59 -1.60
N ASP A 67 -14.99 -1.76 -1.68
CA ASP A 67 -15.10 -0.54 -0.87
C ASP A 67 -15.12 -0.85 0.65
N ARG A 68 -15.78 -1.95 1.04
CA ARG A 68 -15.78 -2.44 2.42
C ARG A 68 -14.40 -2.92 2.85
N LEU A 69 -13.68 -3.62 1.97
CA LEU A 69 -12.31 -4.06 2.23
C LEU A 69 -11.36 -2.87 2.41
N GLU A 70 -11.44 -1.84 1.55
CA GLU A 70 -10.67 -0.60 1.71
C GLU A 70 -10.99 0.06 3.06
N SER A 71 -12.27 0.24 3.37
CA SER A 71 -12.72 0.85 4.64
C SER A 71 -12.26 0.07 5.87
N LEU A 72 -12.19 -1.27 5.78
CA LEU A 72 -11.65 -2.13 6.82
C LEU A 72 -10.15 -1.91 7.01
N GLN A 73 -9.38 -1.88 5.92
CA GLN A 73 -7.93 -1.65 5.96
C GLN A 73 -7.60 -0.27 6.54
N LEU A 74 -8.31 0.77 6.11
CA LEU A 74 -8.13 2.14 6.62
C LEU A 74 -8.42 2.23 8.13
N ARG A 75 -9.53 1.65 8.59
CA ARG A 75 -9.83 1.58 10.05
C ARG A 75 -8.75 0.81 10.81
N PHE A 76 -8.31 -0.32 10.28
CA PHE A 76 -7.29 -1.12 10.95
C PHE A 76 -5.92 -0.39 11.03
N ALA A 77 -5.59 0.42 10.02
CA ALA A 77 -4.44 1.31 10.07
C ALA A 77 -4.59 2.34 11.21
N GLN A 78 -5.74 3.02 11.30
CA GLN A 78 -6.05 3.98 12.37
C GLN A 78 -6.01 3.34 13.75
N ASP A 79 -6.57 2.14 13.93
CA ASP A 79 -6.54 1.39 15.19
C ASP A 79 -5.10 1.06 15.62
N THR A 80 -4.22 0.78 14.65
CA THR A 80 -2.80 0.54 14.90
C THR A 80 -2.08 1.81 15.34
N GLU A 81 -2.37 2.96 14.73
CA GLU A 81 -1.84 4.25 15.18
C GLU A 81 -2.32 4.61 16.59
N ALA A 82 -3.61 4.39 16.87
CA ALA A 82 -4.21 4.61 18.18
C ALA A 82 -3.57 3.73 19.27
N LEU A 83 -3.24 2.47 18.95
CA LEU A 83 -2.45 1.60 19.84
C LEU A 83 -1.09 2.22 20.14
N VAL A 84 -0.33 2.61 19.10
CA VAL A 84 1.03 3.17 19.28
C VAL A 84 0.97 4.43 20.14
N ALA A 85 0.00 5.31 19.91
CA ALA A 85 -0.21 6.50 20.72
C ALA A 85 -0.55 6.16 22.18
N SER A 86 -1.45 5.21 22.40
CA SER A 86 -1.86 4.76 23.74
C SER A 86 -0.72 4.08 24.50
N TYR A 87 0.07 3.27 23.80
CA TYR A 87 1.27 2.64 24.34
C TYR A 87 2.28 3.70 24.81
N ARG A 88 2.62 4.67 23.95
CA ARG A 88 3.54 5.78 24.30
C ARG A 88 3.03 6.58 25.51
N LYS A 89 1.72 6.80 25.60
CA LYS A 89 1.11 7.48 26.73
C LYS A 89 1.26 6.69 28.03
N LEU A 90 1.02 5.38 28.00
CA LEU A 90 1.22 4.51 29.17
C LEU A 90 2.69 4.41 29.57
N ASP A 91 3.60 4.31 28.60
CA ASP A 91 5.05 4.25 28.82
C ASP A 91 5.61 5.53 29.48
N ALA A 92 5.03 6.69 29.14
CA ALA A 92 5.38 7.96 29.75
C ALA A 92 4.79 8.18 31.16
N ASP A 93 3.81 7.37 31.58
CA ASP A 93 3.19 7.43 32.90
C ASP A 93 3.87 6.46 33.87
N TYR A 94 4.78 6.98 34.70
CA TYR A 94 5.49 6.17 35.72
C TYR A 94 4.57 5.52 36.76
N GLY A 95 3.31 5.95 36.86
CA GLY A 95 2.29 5.33 37.71
C GLY A 95 1.46 4.24 36.99
N ALA A 96 1.66 4.03 35.69
CA ALA A 96 0.91 3.04 34.93
C ALA A 96 1.15 1.63 35.48
N SER A 97 0.05 0.92 35.75
CA SER A 97 0.13 -0.46 36.23
C SER A 97 0.36 -1.42 35.07
N ARG A 98 0.98 -2.57 35.36
CA ARG A 98 1.08 -3.69 34.42
C ARG A 98 -0.27 -4.10 33.83
N ALA A 99 -1.33 -4.08 34.64
CA ALA A 99 -2.68 -4.42 34.20
C ALA A 99 -3.20 -3.47 33.09
N ALA A 100 -2.79 -2.20 33.10
CA ALA A 100 -3.17 -1.24 32.06
C ALA A 100 -2.54 -1.60 30.70
N PHE A 101 -1.27 -2.02 30.70
CA PHE A 101 -0.62 -2.50 29.48
C PHE A 101 -1.25 -3.80 28.98
N GLU A 102 -1.51 -4.76 29.88
CA GLU A 102 -2.16 -6.03 29.52
C GLU A 102 -3.53 -5.80 28.90
N GLN A 103 -4.33 -4.88 29.46
CA GLN A 103 -5.63 -4.51 28.90
C GLN A 103 -5.48 -3.88 27.50
N LEU A 104 -4.55 -2.93 27.31
CA LEU A 104 -4.31 -2.30 26.01
C LEU A 104 -3.98 -3.34 24.93
N PHE A 105 -3.11 -4.30 25.23
CA PHE A 105 -2.75 -5.35 24.28
C PHE A 105 -3.89 -6.37 24.06
N ALA A 106 -4.66 -6.69 25.10
CA ALA A 106 -5.83 -7.56 24.97
C ALA A 106 -6.88 -6.94 24.03
N ASP A 107 -7.17 -5.64 24.20
CA ASP A 107 -8.12 -4.91 23.37
C ASP A 107 -7.66 -4.85 21.91
N TYR A 108 -6.39 -4.51 21.68
CA TYR A 108 -5.85 -4.50 20.32
C TYR A 108 -5.82 -5.89 19.67
N ASN A 109 -5.53 -6.93 20.43
CA ASN A 109 -5.57 -8.30 19.91
C ASN A 109 -6.99 -8.70 19.51
N ALA A 110 -8.01 -8.31 20.27
CA ALA A 110 -9.40 -8.52 19.90
C ALA A 110 -9.77 -7.78 18.60
N THR A 111 -9.31 -6.53 18.44
CA THR A 111 -9.46 -5.77 17.18
C THR A 111 -8.80 -6.47 16.01
N ARG A 112 -7.56 -6.96 16.16
CA ARG A 112 -6.85 -7.72 15.11
C ARG A 112 -7.58 -8.98 14.68
N ILE A 113 -8.07 -9.76 15.63
CA ILE A 113 -8.81 -11.00 15.35
C ILE A 113 -10.08 -10.68 14.55
N ARG A 114 -10.82 -9.64 14.98
CA ARG A 114 -12.03 -9.21 14.29
C ARG A 114 -11.76 -8.73 12.87
N ALA A 115 -10.79 -7.84 12.68
CA ALA A 115 -10.43 -7.31 11.37
C ALA A 115 -9.96 -8.41 10.41
N ARG A 116 -9.19 -9.39 10.91
CA ARG A 116 -8.78 -10.55 10.09
C ARG A 116 -9.96 -11.42 9.70
N GLY A 117 -10.89 -11.67 10.63
CA GLY A 117 -12.11 -12.41 10.33
C GLY A 117 -12.94 -11.73 9.23
N GLU A 118 -13.19 -10.43 9.38
CA GLU A 118 -13.93 -9.64 8.40
C GLU A 118 -13.25 -9.60 7.03
N ALA A 119 -11.92 -9.46 6.98
CA ALA A 119 -11.16 -9.50 5.73
C ALA A 119 -11.29 -10.86 5.01
N LEU A 120 -11.21 -11.98 5.75
CA LEU A 120 -11.40 -13.31 5.17
C LEU A 120 -12.83 -13.53 4.68
N ASP A 121 -13.83 -13.04 5.41
CA ASP A 121 -15.22 -13.12 4.99
C ASP A 121 -15.48 -12.31 3.72
N LEU A 122 -14.88 -11.12 3.58
CA LEU A 122 -14.96 -10.30 2.36
C LEU A 122 -14.25 -11.00 1.19
N HIS A 123 -13.08 -11.59 1.41
CA HIS A 123 -12.35 -12.38 0.43
C HIS A 123 -13.22 -13.53 -0.11
N PHE A 124 -13.81 -14.34 0.78
CA PHE A 124 -14.66 -15.46 0.36
C PHE A 124 -15.95 -15.00 -0.34
N GLN A 125 -16.54 -13.87 0.05
CA GLN A 125 -17.68 -13.29 -0.66
C GLN A 125 -17.31 -12.84 -2.08
N LEU A 126 -16.16 -12.17 -2.25
CA LEU A 126 -15.65 -11.79 -3.58
C LEU A 126 -15.41 -13.03 -4.44
N ALA A 127 -14.72 -14.03 -3.90
CA ALA A 127 -14.42 -15.27 -4.61
C ALA A 127 -15.70 -16.03 -5.01
N ALA A 128 -16.72 -16.06 -4.15
CA ALA A 128 -17.98 -16.74 -4.43
C ALA A 128 -18.83 -16.06 -5.52
N LEU A 129 -18.64 -14.75 -5.73
CA LEU A 129 -19.32 -14.01 -6.80
C LEU A 129 -18.57 -14.09 -8.13
N ALA A 130 -17.26 -14.31 -8.13
CA ALA A 130 -16.49 -14.39 -9.36
C ALA A 130 -16.65 -15.78 -10.03
N THR A 131 -16.68 -15.81 -11.36
CA THR A 131 -16.35 -17.05 -12.08
C THR A 131 -14.84 -17.34 -11.96
N GLU A 132 -14.41 -18.56 -12.28
CA GLU A 132 -12.99 -18.92 -12.21
C GLU A 132 -12.11 -18.03 -13.12
N GLU A 133 -12.60 -17.69 -14.31
CA GLU A 133 -11.89 -16.83 -15.26
C GLU A 133 -11.78 -15.38 -14.75
N GLU A 134 -12.87 -14.84 -14.19
CA GLU A 134 -12.91 -13.51 -13.57
C GLU A 134 -12.05 -13.44 -12.30
N TRP A 135 -12.02 -14.51 -11.50
CA TRP A 135 -11.36 -14.52 -10.20
C TRP A 135 -9.84 -14.38 -10.30
N ARG A 136 -9.21 -14.99 -11.30
CA ARG A 136 -7.75 -14.99 -11.44
C ARG A 136 -7.10 -13.58 -11.45
N PRO A 137 -7.54 -12.62 -12.29
CA PRO A 137 -7.03 -11.25 -12.25
C PRO A 137 -7.43 -10.51 -10.97
N ILE A 138 -8.64 -10.72 -10.44
CA ILE A 138 -9.13 -10.09 -9.21
C ILE A 138 -8.28 -10.51 -8.00
N ALA A 139 -8.04 -11.81 -7.82
CA ALA A 139 -7.23 -12.37 -6.75
C ALA A 139 -5.77 -11.87 -6.79
N ARG A 140 -5.23 -11.63 -7.99
CA ARG A 140 -3.89 -11.04 -8.15
C ARG A 140 -3.86 -9.59 -7.65
N ALA A 141 -4.85 -8.78 -8.03
CA ALA A 141 -4.97 -7.41 -7.54
C ALA A 141 -5.17 -7.36 -6.01
N GLU A 142 -5.97 -8.27 -5.46
CA GLU A 142 -6.16 -8.40 -4.02
C GLU A 142 -4.85 -8.78 -3.31
N SER A 143 -4.07 -9.71 -3.88
CA SER A 143 -2.76 -10.09 -3.33
C SER A 143 -1.79 -8.90 -3.32
N HIS A 144 -1.76 -8.10 -4.39
CA HIS A 144 -0.94 -6.88 -4.44
C HIS A 144 -1.33 -5.87 -3.36
N LEU A 145 -2.63 -5.70 -3.08
CA LEU A 145 -3.10 -4.86 -1.97
C LEU A 145 -2.49 -5.31 -0.65
N TYR A 146 -2.56 -6.60 -0.30
CA TYR A 146 -1.99 -7.10 0.96
C TYR A 146 -0.45 -6.95 1.02
N GLU A 147 0.25 -7.25 -0.08
CA GLU A 147 1.71 -7.10 -0.16
C GLU A 147 2.15 -5.65 0.02
N ALA A 148 1.47 -4.71 -0.65
CA ALA A 148 1.76 -3.29 -0.58
C ALA A 148 1.50 -2.73 0.82
N VAL A 149 0.36 -3.09 1.44
CA VAL A 149 0.03 -2.66 2.80
C VAL A 149 1.03 -3.22 3.81
N SER A 150 1.44 -4.48 3.66
CA SER A 150 2.48 -5.09 4.51
C SER A 150 3.82 -4.36 4.35
N THR A 151 4.20 -4.01 3.13
CA THR A 151 5.45 -3.29 2.83
C THR A 151 5.44 -1.87 3.37
N ALA A 152 4.35 -1.14 3.19
CA ALA A 152 4.17 0.21 3.74
C ALA A 152 4.20 0.18 5.27
N ARG A 153 3.58 -0.83 5.90
CA ARG A 153 3.64 -1.02 7.35
C ARG A 153 5.06 -1.19 7.86
N ALA A 154 5.86 -2.06 7.23
CA ALA A 154 7.24 -2.29 7.62
C ALA A 154 8.15 -1.07 7.42
N ALA A 155 7.78 -0.14 6.53
CA ALA A 155 8.54 1.09 6.30
C ALA A 155 8.36 2.12 7.43
N ASP A 156 7.23 2.08 8.15
CA ASP A 156 6.89 3.04 9.20
C ASP A 156 7.35 2.62 10.60
N GLU A 157 7.88 1.40 10.76
CA GLU A 157 8.45 0.95 12.02
C GLU A 157 9.81 1.67 12.24
N PRO A 158 9.97 2.45 13.33
CA PRO A 158 11.24 3.10 13.63
C PRO A 158 12.32 2.03 13.85
N ARG A 159 13.42 2.13 13.11
CA ARG A 159 14.61 1.27 13.26
C ARG A 159 15.43 1.64 14.49
#